data_AF-A0A7S4QGR5-F1
#
_entry.id   AF-A0A7S4QGR5-F1
#
_cell.length_a   1.000
_cell.length_b   1.000
_cell.length_c   1.000
_cell.angle_alpha   90.00
_cell.angle_beta   90.00
_cell.angle_gamma   90.00
#
_symmetry.space_group_name_H-M   'P 1'
#
loop_
_entity.id
_entity.type
_entity.pdbx_description
1 polymer ?
#
loop_
_entity_poly.entity_id
_entity_poly.type
_entity_poly.pdbx_seq_one_letter_code
_entity_poly.pdbx_strand_id
1 'polypeptide(L)'
;MEGAEKQDHRSHKATKAGRGAKEKKKDKKAKKEKSRVEKHNPRAFSVSNIVRTQRTIQRNLDRGQRKEYVPLNDRRSEVDAPPSVIVVMGPPKVGKSTLIRSMVKMYCNHNLSSVTGPVTVVTGKNKRVTFFECPNDTAAMLDLAKVADLVLLMVDAKYGFEMETFEFLNMLQTHGFPKVMGVFTHLDQFKTMKNLRKTKKLLKHRFWTEIYDGAKMFYFSGCVNGKYLKNEVKQLTLFVSRVKYRPLVWRNTHPYLVVDRHEDLTHPNLLADNPSCERSIAFYGYVRGTHFRKGTKVHLIGVGDYDIQEIDVMDDPCPLPDHEKKRQTLNKKEALLYAPLSNVGAVSFDK
;
A
#
# COMPACT_ATOMS: atom_id res chain seq x y z
N MET A 1 -30.05 108.54 -32.76
CA MET A 1 -30.42 107.49 -31.78
C MET A 1 -29.76 106.22 -32.26
N GLU A 2 -28.52 106.01 -31.80
CA GLU A 2 -28.18 105.01 -30.76
C GLU A 2 -28.16 103.62 -31.40
N GLY A 3 -27.01 103.01 -31.70
CA GLY A 3 -25.91 102.72 -30.79
C GLY A 3 -26.01 101.23 -30.44
N ALA A 4 -25.54 100.35 -31.33
CA ALA A 4 -25.63 98.90 -31.11
C ALA A 4 -24.59 98.46 -30.06
N GLU A 5 -25.04 98.17 -28.84
CA GLU A 5 -24.24 97.56 -27.78
C GLU A 5 -23.84 96.12 -28.17
N LYS A 6 -22.55 95.80 -28.08
CA LYS A 6 -22.05 94.43 -28.21
C LYS A 6 -22.35 93.65 -26.92
N GLN A 7 -23.13 92.58 -27.07
CA GLN A 7 -23.45 91.66 -25.98
C GLN A 7 -22.25 90.74 -25.68
N ASP A 8 -21.74 90.79 -24.45
CA ASP A 8 -20.65 89.92 -23.98
C ASP A 8 -21.21 88.58 -23.46
N HIS A 9 -20.88 87.47 -24.13
CA HIS A 9 -21.40 86.16 -23.78
C HIS A 9 -20.58 85.48 -22.67
N ARG A 10 -21.26 85.02 -21.62
CA ARG A 10 -20.69 84.28 -20.48
C ARG A 10 -20.01 82.98 -20.94
N SER A 11 -18.72 82.82 -20.63
CA SER A 11 -17.98 81.59 -20.96
C SER A 11 -18.51 80.39 -20.17
N HIS A 12 -18.82 79.29 -20.86
CA HIS A 12 -19.27 78.04 -20.24
C HIS A 12 -18.14 77.36 -19.41
N LYS A 13 -18.52 76.78 -18.26
CA LYS A 13 -17.62 75.98 -17.41
C LYS A 13 -17.15 74.73 -18.16
N ALA A 14 -15.83 74.51 -18.19
CA ALA A 14 -15.25 73.32 -18.81
C ALA A 14 -15.74 72.03 -18.13
N THR A 15 -16.14 71.06 -18.96
CA THR A 15 -16.62 69.74 -18.52
C THR A 15 -15.50 68.98 -17.80
N LYS A 16 -15.78 68.53 -16.57
CA LYS A 16 -14.85 67.68 -15.81
C LYS A 16 -14.70 66.33 -16.54
N ALA A 17 -13.54 66.11 -17.14
CA ALA A 17 -13.24 64.85 -17.81
C ALA A 17 -13.41 63.65 -16.85
N GLY A 18 -14.17 62.65 -17.27
CA GLY A 18 -14.43 61.42 -16.51
C GLY A 18 -13.16 60.62 -16.20
N ARG A 19 -13.24 59.70 -15.23
CA ARG A 19 -12.11 58.93 -14.70
C ARG A 19 -11.29 58.24 -15.80
N GLY A 20 -11.94 57.69 -16.83
CA GLY A 20 -11.27 57.06 -17.98
C GLY A 20 -10.50 58.02 -18.90
N ALA A 21 -10.94 59.28 -19.05
CA ALA A 21 -10.22 60.29 -19.82
C ALA A 21 -8.96 60.79 -19.07
N LYS A 22 -9.04 60.85 -17.73
CA LYS A 22 -7.89 61.15 -16.86
C LYS A 22 -6.84 60.03 -16.91
N GLU A 23 -7.26 58.76 -16.92
CA GLU A 23 -6.36 57.61 -17.05
C GLU A 23 -5.66 57.58 -18.42
N LYS A 24 -6.37 57.83 -19.52
CA LYS A 24 -5.76 57.94 -20.87
C LYS A 24 -4.73 59.07 -20.95
N LYS A 25 -5.00 60.23 -20.33
CA LYS A 25 -4.03 61.34 -20.26
C LYS A 25 -2.81 60.97 -19.42
N LYS A 26 -2.99 60.30 -18.27
CA LYS A 26 -1.89 59.78 -17.45
C LYS A 26 -1.03 58.75 -18.20
N ASP A 27 -1.65 57.85 -18.96
CA ASP A 27 -0.92 56.84 -19.72
C ASP A 27 -0.10 57.44 -20.87
N LYS A 28 -0.64 58.46 -21.54
CA LYS A 28 0.12 59.25 -22.53
C LYS A 28 1.29 60.01 -21.91
N LYS A 29 1.13 60.54 -20.69
CA LYS A 29 2.19 61.24 -19.96
C LYS A 29 3.31 60.29 -19.52
N ALA A 30 2.95 59.12 -18.96
CA ALA A 30 3.90 58.07 -18.59
C ALA A 30 4.65 57.49 -19.81
N LYS A 31 4.00 57.41 -20.99
CA LYS A 31 4.66 57.03 -22.25
C LYS A 31 5.70 58.05 -22.71
N LYS A 32 5.47 59.36 -22.48
CA LYS A 32 6.44 60.43 -22.77
C LYS A 32 7.60 60.45 -21.77
N GLU A 33 7.34 60.18 -20.51
CA GLU A 33 8.34 60.15 -19.43
C GLU A 33 9.15 58.85 -19.36
N LYS A 34 8.98 57.91 -20.31
CA LYS A 34 9.61 56.57 -20.34
C LYS A 34 9.42 55.73 -19.07
N SER A 35 8.51 56.11 -18.17
CA SER A 35 8.18 55.43 -16.91
C SER A 35 7.02 54.44 -17.04
N ARG A 36 6.74 53.98 -18.26
CA ARG A 36 5.58 53.15 -18.58
C ARG A 36 5.81 51.69 -18.17
N VAL A 37 5.26 51.29 -17.02
CA VAL A 37 5.09 49.88 -16.65
C VAL A 37 4.18 49.21 -17.69
N GLU A 38 4.55 48.02 -18.21
CA GLU A 38 3.68 47.23 -19.09
C GLU A 38 2.37 46.90 -18.37
N LYS A 39 1.30 47.61 -18.74
CA LYS A 39 -0.04 47.34 -18.23
C LYS A 39 -0.65 46.22 -19.06
N HIS A 40 -0.61 45.00 -18.51
CA HIS A 40 -1.38 43.88 -19.03
C HIS A 40 -2.87 44.26 -19.04
N ASN A 41 -3.54 44.21 -20.20
CA ASN A 41 -4.96 44.59 -20.33
C ASN A 41 -5.87 43.45 -19.83
N PRO A 42 -6.43 43.50 -18.61
CA PRO A 42 -7.19 42.37 -18.05
C PRO A 42 -8.45 42.03 -18.85
N ARG A 43 -8.97 42.97 -19.66
CA ARG A 43 -10.14 42.76 -20.52
C ARG A 43 -9.82 41.96 -21.78
N ALA A 44 -8.58 42.00 -22.27
CA ALA A 44 -8.17 41.22 -23.44
C ALA A 44 -7.94 39.74 -23.11
N PHE A 45 -7.72 39.42 -21.83
CA PHE A 45 -7.47 38.05 -21.33
C PHE A 45 -8.67 37.50 -20.56
N SER A 46 -9.88 37.96 -20.87
CA SER A 46 -11.10 37.38 -20.33
C SER A 46 -11.38 36.02 -20.99
N VAL A 47 -11.82 35.06 -20.21
CA VAL A 47 -12.27 33.77 -20.72
C VAL A 47 -13.56 33.90 -21.53
N SER A 48 -13.61 33.25 -22.70
CA SER A 48 -14.76 33.29 -23.61
C SER A 48 -16.02 32.64 -23.01
N ASN A 49 -15.87 31.62 -22.17
CA ASN A 49 -16.98 30.94 -21.51
C ASN A 49 -16.74 30.84 -20.00
N ILE A 50 -17.30 31.81 -19.26
CA ILE A 50 -17.11 31.95 -17.81
C ILE A 50 -17.61 30.71 -17.06
N VAL A 51 -18.80 30.20 -17.41
CA VAL A 51 -19.45 29.08 -16.69
C VAL A 51 -18.66 27.78 -16.87
N ARG A 52 -18.19 27.50 -18.09
CA ARG A 52 -17.37 26.31 -18.36
C ARG A 52 -16.04 26.40 -17.62
N THR A 53 -15.36 27.54 -17.72
CA THR A 53 -14.07 27.75 -17.04
C THR A 53 -14.22 27.64 -15.53
N GLN A 54 -15.27 28.23 -14.94
CA GLN A 54 -15.55 28.10 -13.50
C GLN A 54 -15.71 26.64 -13.07
N ARG A 55 -16.50 25.84 -13.80
CA ARG A 55 -16.67 24.40 -13.52
C ARG A 55 -15.36 23.63 -13.63
N THR A 56 -14.53 23.93 -14.62
CA THR A 56 -13.23 23.29 -14.79
C THR A 56 -12.26 23.68 -13.67
N ILE A 57 -12.22 24.97 -13.31
CA ILE A 57 -11.40 25.45 -12.20
C ILE A 57 -11.82 24.77 -10.90
N GLN A 58 -13.12 24.76 -10.58
CA GLN A 58 -13.64 24.10 -9.38
C GLN A 58 -13.27 22.61 -9.35
N ARG A 59 -13.51 21.87 -10.44
CA ARG A 59 -13.12 20.44 -10.53
C ARG A 59 -11.62 20.23 -10.34
N ASN A 60 -10.79 21.12 -10.86
CA ASN A 60 -9.33 21.02 -10.74
C ASN A 60 -8.88 21.33 -9.31
N LEU A 61 -9.50 22.32 -8.66
CA LEU A 61 -9.27 22.62 -7.24
C LEU A 61 -9.69 21.45 -6.36
N ASP A 62 -10.89 20.90 -6.55
CA ASP A 62 -11.37 19.73 -5.82
C ASP A 62 -10.44 18.51 -6.02
N ARG A 63 -9.92 18.32 -7.24
CA ARG A 63 -8.94 17.27 -7.55
C ARG A 63 -7.58 17.54 -6.93
N GLY A 64 -7.15 18.79 -6.85
CA GLY A 64 -5.93 19.21 -6.17
C GLY A 64 -6.03 18.90 -4.69
N GLN A 65 -7.11 19.37 -4.04
CA GLN A 65 -7.38 19.15 -2.63
C GLN A 65 -7.48 17.66 -2.28
N ARG A 66 -8.12 16.83 -3.13
CA ARG A 66 -8.19 15.37 -2.91
C ARG A 66 -6.83 14.66 -3.03
N LYS A 67 -5.86 15.25 -3.71
CA LYS A 67 -4.50 14.70 -3.85
C LYS A 67 -3.60 15.12 -2.69
N GLU A 68 -3.95 16.16 -1.95
CA GLU A 68 -3.18 16.58 -0.79
C GLU A 68 -3.29 15.51 0.30
N TYR A 69 -2.13 15.11 0.81
CA TYR A 69 -2.01 14.17 1.91
C TYR A 69 -0.96 14.72 2.89
N VAL A 70 -1.09 14.34 4.16
CA VAL A 70 -0.09 14.67 5.17
C VAL A 70 1.23 14.00 4.77
N PRO A 71 2.31 14.76 4.51
CA PRO A 71 3.59 14.18 4.14
C PRO A 71 4.14 13.41 5.35
N LEU A 72 4.36 12.11 5.16
CA LEU A 72 5.00 11.25 6.15
C LEU A 72 6.38 10.88 5.63
N ASN A 73 7.37 10.88 6.53
CA ASN A 73 8.71 10.46 6.20
C ASN A 73 8.72 8.94 5.98
N ASP A 74 9.05 8.50 4.77
CA ASP A 74 9.32 7.10 4.50
C ASP A 74 10.78 6.81 4.86
N ARG A 75 11.01 5.90 5.81
CA ARG A 75 12.35 5.51 6.26
C ARG A 75 12.85 4.23 5.61
N ARG A 76 12.10 3.66 4.66
CA ARG A 76 12.50 2.46 3.91
C ARG A 76 13.67 2.80 2.98
N SER A 77 14.71 1.98 2.99
CA SER A 77 15.80 2.06 2.01
C SER A 77 15.26 1.73 0.61
N GLU A 78 15.63 2.52 -0.40
CA GLU A 78 15.22 2.27 -1.79
C GLU A 78 16.05 1.17 -2.48
N VAL A 79 17.28 0.95 -2.02
CA VAL A 79 18.25 0.06 -2.67
C VAL A 79 18.08 -1.39 -2.21
N ASP A 80 17.98 -1.61 -0.90
CA ASP A 80 17.78 -2.94 -0.33
C ASP A 80 16.62 -2.93 0.67
N ALA A 81 15.41 -2.85 0.12
CA ALA A 81 14.20 -2.87 0.93
C ALA A 81 13.91 -4.29 1.43
N PRO A 82 13.59 -4.48 2.73
CA PRO A 82 13.21 -5.79 3.24
C PRO A 82 11.94 -6.30 2.55
N PRO A 83 11.72 -7.63 2.49
CA PRO A 83 10.54 -8.20 1.88
C PRO A 83 9.25 -7.66 2.53
N SER A 84 8.33 -7.19 1.69
CA SER A 84 7.02 -6.70 2.15
C SER A 84 6.19 -7.86 2.69
N VAL A 85 5.59 -7.69 3.86
CA VAL A 85 4.83 -8.77 4.51
C VAL A 85 3.40 -8.78 3.98
N ILE A 86 3.02 -9.89 3.35
CA ILE A 86 1.68 -10.16 2.84
C ILE A 86 1.03 -11.20 3.74
N VAL A 87 0.05 -10.77 4.52
CA VAL A 87 -0.73 -11.67 5.37
C VAL A 87 -1.93 -12.17 4.60
N VAL A 88 -2.10 -13.49 4.54
CA VAL A 88 -3.29 -14.15 4.01
C VAL A 88 -4.19 -14.47 5.18
N MET A 89 -5.28 -13.72 5.30
CA MET A 89 -6.28 -13.87 6.36
C MET A 89 -7.59 -14.33 5.75
N GLY A 90 -8.26 -15.26 6.41
CA GLY A 90 -9.66 -15.57 6.17
C GLY A 90 -10.11 -16.65 7.16
N PRO A 91 -11.39 -17.02 7.14
CA PRO A 91 -11.94 -18.00 8.06
C PRO A 91 -11.32 -19.40 7.88
N PRO A 92 -11.57 -20.36 8.79
CA PRO A 92 -11.19 -21.75 8.59
C PRO A 92 -11.69 -22.27 7.25
N LYS A 93 -10.89 -23.11 6.59
CA LYS A 93 -11.27 -23.84 5.35
C LYS A 93 -11.61 -22.98 4.12
N VAL A 94 -11.33 -21.67 4.13
CA VAL A 94 -11.54 -20.79 2.94
C VAL A 94 -10.51 -21.01 1.81
N GLY A 95 -9.41 -21.70 2.09
CA GLY A 95 -8.35 -22.01 1.12
C GLY A 95 -7.06 -21.18 1.25
N LYS A 96 -6.74 -20.65 2.44
CA LYS A 96 -5.54 -19.84 2.74
C LYS A 96 -4.23 -20.47 2.22
N SER A 97 -3.91 -21.68 2.68
CA SER A 97 -2.70 -22.38 2.25
C SER A 97 -2.71 -22.69 0.74
N THR A 98 -3.89 -22.98 0.17
CA THR A 98 -4.04 -23.21 -1.28
C THR A 98 -3.75 -21.95 -2.10
N LEU A 99 -4.10 -20.77 -1.59
CA LEU A 99 -3.76 -19.50 -2.23
C LEU A 99 -2.24 -19.28 -2.25
N ILE A 100 -1.58 -19.46 -1.10
CA ILE A 100 -0.13 -19.30 -0.98
C ILE A 100 0.59 -20.29 -1.90
N ARG A 101 0.23 -21.58 -1.88
CA ARG A 101 0.79 -22.60 -2.80
C ARG A 101 0.60 -22.22 -4.27
N SER A 102 -0.57 -21.66 -4.62
CA SER A 102 -0.86 -21.25 -6.00
C SER A 102 -0.03 -20.02 -6.41
N MET A 103 0.15 -19.05 -5.52
CA MET A 103 0.99 -17.86 -5.75
C MET A 103 2.47 -18.20 -5.87
N VAL A 104 3.00 -19.01 -4.94
CA VAL A 104 4.40 -19.46 -4.99
C VAL A 104 4.67 -20.26 -6.26
N LYS A 105 3.75 -21.13 -6.67
CA LYS A 105 3.86 -21.84 -7.96
C LYS A 105 3.88 -20.88 -9.15
N MET A 106 3.15 -19.76 -9.09
CA MET A 106 3.15 -18.77 -10.16
C MET A 106 4.45 -17.95 -10.21
N TYR A 107 5.06 -17.62 -9.07
CA TYR A 107 6.32 -16.86 -9.03
C TYR A 107 7.55 -17.73 -9.32
N CYS A 108 7.76 -18.77 -8.52
CA CYS A 108 9.00 -19.56 -8.56
C CYS A 108 8.87 -20.83 -9.41
N ASN A 109 7.67 -21.17 -9.89
CA ASN A 109 7.39 -22.45 -10.54
C ASN A 109 7.70 -23.70 -9.68
N HIS A 110 7.83 -23.55 -8.37
CA HIS A 110 8.04 -24.64 -7.42
C HIS A 110 6.70 -25.09 -6.79
N ASN A 111 6.58 -26.37 -6.47
CA ASN A 111 5.42 -26.91 -5.77
C ASN A 111 5.76 -26.97 -4.27
N LEU A 112 4.96 -26.31 -3.44
CA LEU A 112 4.98 -26.47 -1.99
C LEU A 112 3.92 -27.48 -1.57
N SER A 113 4.27 -28.44 -0.71
CA SER A 113 3.32 -29.44 -0.17
C SER A 113 2.54 -28.88 1.02
N SER A 114 3.26 -28.49 2.08
CA SER A 114 2.77 -27.76 3.25
C SER A 114 3.28 -26.32 3.24
N VAL A 115 2.46 -25.42 3.79
CA VAL A 115 2.84 -24.02 4.03
C VAL A 115 2.84 -23.84 5.54
N THR A 116 4.02 -23.65 6.10
CA THR A 116 4.26 -23.50 7.53
C THR A 116 5.26 -22.38 7.74
N GLY A 117 4.88 -21.38 8.54
CA GLY A 117 5.68 -20.18 8.75
C GLY A 117 5.70 -19.21 7.56
N PRO A 118 6.60 -18.21 7.59
CA PRO A 118 6.76 -17.24 6.52
C PRO A 118 7.44 -17.84 5.28
N VAL A 119 6.94 -17.45 4.11
CA VAL A 119 7.45 -17.88 2.80
C VAL A 119 7.86 -16.67 1.99
N THR A 120 9.17 -16.46 1.83
CA THR A 120 9.73 -15.33 1.08
C THR A 120 9.99 -15.72 -0.37
N VAL A 121 9.50 -14.91 -1.31
CA VAL A 121 9.72 -15.09 -2.75
C VAL A 121 10.09 -13.79 -3.43
N VAL A 122 10.96 -13.91 -4.44
CA VAL A 122 11.30 -12.80 -5.34
C VAL A 122 10.20 -12.66 -6.39
N THR A 123 9.50 -11.53 -6.40
CA THR A 123 8.35 -11.28 -7.30
C THR A 123 8.73 -10.49 -8.55
N GLY A 124 9.75 -9.65 -8.44
CA GLY A 124 10.29 -8.84 -9.51
C GLY A 124 11.70 -8.38 -9.15
N LYS A 125 12.32 -7.61 -10.05
CA LYS A 125 13.74 -7.23 -9.90
C LYS A 125 14.03 -6.41 -8.64
N ASN A 126 13.11 -5.56 -8.25
CA ASN A 126 13.28 -4.65 -7.12
C ASN A 126 12.28 -4.97 -6.00
N LYS A 127 11.63 -6.14 -6.03
CA LYS A 127 10.56 -6.46 -5.09
C LYS A 127 10.53 -7.93 -4.72
N ARG A 128 10.73 -8.19 -3.43
CA ARG A 128 10.52 -9.47 -2.76
C ARG A 128 9.36 -9.34 -1.77
N VAL A 129 8.63 -10.42 -1.56
CA VAL A 129 7.47 -10.46 -0.66
C VAL A 129 7.54 -11.69 0.23
N THR A 130 7.11 -11.55 1.48
CA THR A 130 6.95 -12.66 2.41
C THR A 130 5.47 -12.94 2.59
N PHE A 131 5.03 -14.14 2.25
CA PHE A 131 3.68 -14.62 2.56
C PHE A 131 3.65 -15.17 3.97
N PHE A 132 2.66 -14.76 4.75
CA PHE A 132 2.39 -15.31 6.07
C PHE A 132 0.93 -15.77 6.13
N GLU A 133 0.71 -17.04 6.44
CA GLU A 133 -0.64 -17.57 6.67
C GLU A 133 -1.11 -17.20 8.09
N CYS A 134 -2.25 -16.52 8.20
CA CYS A 134 -2.83 -16.22 9.50
C CYS A 134 -3.50 -17.48 10.07
N PRO A 135 -3.11 -17.95 11.27
CA PRO A 135 -3.89 -18.95 11.99
C PRO A 135 -5.22 -18.33 12.47
N ASN A 136 -6.20 -19.16 12.84
CA ASN A 136 -7.53 -18.69 13.26
C ASN A 136 -7.57 -18.24 14.73
N ASP A 137 -6.42 -17.92 15.33
CA ASP A 137 -6.35 -17.42 16.70
C ASP A 137 -6.37 -15.88 16.70
N THR A 138 -7.17 -15.32 17.61
CA THR A 138 -7.35 -13.86 17.73
C THR A 138 -6.07 -13.14 18.15
N ALA A 139 -5.23 -13.77 18.99
CA ALA A 139 -3.95 -13.19 19.39
C ALA A 139 -3.00 -13.10 18.18
N ALA A 140 -2.85 -14.20 17.45
CA ALA A 140 -2.06 -14.23 16.22
C ALA A 140 -2.59 -13.29 15.13
N MET A 141 -3.91 -13.15 14.99
CA MET A 141 -4.56 -12.16 14.13
C MET A 141 -4.12 -10.73 14.49
N LEU A 142 -4.14 -10.39 15.77
CA LEU A 142 -3.74 -9.08 16.28
C LEU A 142 -2.25 -8.79 16.01
N ASP A 143 -1.38 -9.79 16.15
CA ASP A 143 0.04 -9.62 15.90
C ASP A 143 0.37 -9.46 14.42
N LEU A 144 -0.28 -10.26 13.57
CA LEU A 144 -0.15 -10.13 12.13
C LEU A 144 -0.74 -8.81 11.62
N ALA A 145 -1.81 -8.29 12.24
CA ALA A 145 -2.37 -6.98 11.92
C ALA A 145 -1.34 -5.85 12.13
N LYS A 146 -0.54 -5.89 13.20
CA LYS A 146 0.52 -4.90 13.45
C LYS A 146 1.61 -4.93 12.37
N VAL A 147 1.93 -6.12 11.85
CA VAL A 147 3.06 -6.35 10.92
C VAL A 147 2.69 -6.22 9.44
N ALA A 148 1.45 -6.55 9.02
CA ALA A 148 1.06 -6.73 7.62
C ALA A 148 1.15 -5.47 6.73
N ASP A 149 1.98 -5.45 5.69
CA ASP A 149 2.00 -4.38 4.68
C ASP A 149 0.85 -4.48 3.68
N LEU A 150 0.53 -5.72 3.29
CA LEU A 150 -0.63 -6.07 2.47
C LEU A 150 -1.42 -7.16 3.19
N VAL A 151 -2.74 -7.02 3.18
CA VAL A 151 -3.65 -8.08 3.63
C VAL A 151 -4.39 -8.62 2.41
N LEU A 152 -4.28 -9.92 2.19
CA LEU A 152 -5.15 -10.67 1.29
C LEU A 152 -6.28 -11.26 2.14
N LEU A 153 -7.43 -10.60 2.12
CA LEU A 153 -8.62 -11.04 2.84
C LEU A 153 -9.40 -12.05 1.99
N MET A 154 -9.35 -13.31 2.38
CA MET A 154 -10.09 -14.39 1.76
C MET A 154 -11.48 -14.49 2.37
N VAL A 155 -12.50 -14.51 1.52
CA VAL A 155 -13.90 -14.63 1.91
C VAL A 155 -14.54 -15.74 1.09
N ASP A 156 -15.26 -16.64 1.76
CA ASP A 156 -16.08 -17.63 1.08
C ASP A 156 -17.29 -16.93 0.45
N ALA A 157 -17.43 -16.99 -0.87
CA ALA A 157 -18.52 -16.29 -1.53
C ALA A 157 -19.90 -16.93 -1.28
N LYS A 158 -19.97 -18.22 -0.98
CA LYS A 158 -21.22 -18.94 -0.73
C LYS A 158 -21.72 -18.69 0.68
N TYR A 159 -20.83 -18.79 1.67
CA TYR A 159 -21.18 -18.51 3.06
C TYR A 159 -21.34 -17.00 3.30
N GLY A 160 -20.44 -16.21 2.73
CA GLY A 160 -20.36 -14.77 2.92
C GLY A 160 -19.30 -14.39 3.95
N PHE A 161 -19.50 -13.25 4.60
CA PHE A 161 -18.56 -12.76 5.60
C PHE A 161 -18.80 -13.42 6.96
N GLU A 162 -17.72 -13.90 7.56
CA GLU A 162 -17.69 -14.52 8.89
C GLU A 162 -17.26 -13.52 9.96
N MET A 163 -17.58 -13.80 11.23
CA MET A 163 -17.22 -12.95 12.37
C MET A 163 -15.70 -12.71 12.44
N GLU A 164 -14.89 -13.74 12.24
CA GLU A 164 -13.42 -13.66 12.20
C GLU A 164 -12.91 -12.61 11.19
N THR A 165 -13.60 -12.47 10.05
CA THR A 165 -13.22 -11.47 9.04
C THR A 165 -13.46 -10.04 9.51
N PHE A 166 -14.52 -9.80 10.28
CA PHE A 166 -14.81 -8.49 10.84
C PHE A 166 -13.92 -8.16 12.03
N GLU A 167 -13.66 -9.13 12.90
CA GLU A 167 -12.75 -8.96 14.04
C GLU A 167 -11.37 -8.51 13.55
N PHE A 168 -10.81 -9.19 12.55
CA PHE A 168 -9.52 -8.79 11.97
C PHE A 168 -9.57 -7.42 11.29
N LEU A 169 -10.63 -7.11 10.53
CA LEU A 169 -10.76 -5.78 9.90
C LEU A 169 -10.80 -4.67 10.95
N ASN A 170 -11.48 -4.89 12.07
CA ASN A 170 -11.50 -3.95 13.20
C ASN A 170 -10.13 -3.82 13.86
N MET A 171 -9.39 -4.93 14.06
CA MET A 171 -8.01 -4.90 14.55
C MET A 171 -7.07 -4.13 13.60
N LEU A 172 -7.26 -4.23 12.28
CA LEU A 172 -6.49 -3.44 11.32
C LEU A 172 -6.81 -1.95 11.41
N GLN A 173 -8.08 -1.59 11.63
CA GLN A 173 -8.48 -0.18 11.76
C GLN A 173 -7.87 0.47 13.01
N THR A 174 -7.77 -0.26 14.14
CA THR A 174 -7.18 0.26 15.37
C THR A 174 -5.66 0.37 15.31
N HIS A 175 -4.96 -0.63 14.75
CA HIS A 175 -3.48 -0.64 14.68
C HIS A 175 -2.90 0.16 13.50
N GLY A 176 -3.76 0.59 12.56
CA GLY A 176 -3.37 1.34 11.38
C GLY A 176 -3.64 0.54 10.12
N PHE A 177 -4.60 1.01 9.34
CA PHE A 177 -5.17 0.26 8.23
C PHE A 177 -4.18 0.07 7.06
N PRO A 178 -3.65 -1.14 6.81
CA PRO A 178 -2.78 -1.40 5.67
C PRO A 178 -3.60 -1.50 4.39
N LYS A 179 -2.93 -1.76 3.26
CA LYS A 179 -3.68 -2.06 2.03
C LYS A 179 -4.33 -3.42 2.15
N VAL A 180 -5.64 -3.47 1.91
CA VAL A 180 -6.43 -4.71 1.91
C VAL A 180 -6.90 -5.01 0.48
N MET A 181 -6.79 -6.27 0.07
CA MET A 181 -7.36 -6.81 -1.16
C MET A 181 -8.26 -7.99 -0.85
N GLY A 182 -9.46 -8.02 -1.44
CA GLY A 182 -10.41 -9.11 -1.24
C GLY A 182 -10.18 -10.22 -2.25
N VAL A 183 -10.18 -11.48 -1.80
CA VAL A 183 -10.18 -12.68 -2.65
C VAL A 183 -11.41 -13.51 -2.31
N PHE A 184 -12.33 -13.62 -3.26
CA PHE A 184 -13.58 -14.37 -3.09
C PHE A 184 -13.42 -15.76 -3.68
N THR A 185 -13.55 -16.77 -2.83
CA THR A 185 -13.42 -18.18 -3.20
C THR A 185 -14.78 -18.88 -3.28
N HIS A 186 -14.79 -20.16 -3.67
CA HIS A 186 -15.98 -21.02 -3.70
C HIS A 186 -17.13 -20.51 -4.60
N LEU A 187 -16.78 -19.86 -5.71
CA LEU A 187 -17.76 -19.39 -6.70
C LEU A 187 -18.32 -20.52 -7.59
N ASP A 188 -17.62 -21.64 -7.64
CA ASP A 188 -18.01 -22.91 -8.29
C ASP A 188 -19.22 -23.55 -7.63
N GLN A 189 -19.42 -23.33 -6.33
CA GLN A 189 -20.54 -23.93 -5.60
C GLN A 189 -21.91 -23.32 -5.96
N PHE A 190 -21.95 -22.25 -6.75
CA PHE A 190 -23.19 -21.63 -7.21
C PHE A 190 -23.78 -22.36 -8.41
N LYS A 191 -24.96 -22.97 -8.23
CA LYS A 191 -25.69 -23.65 -9.33
C LYS A 191 -26.20 -22.66 -10.40
N THR A 192 -26.65 -21.47 -9.99
CA THR A 192 -27.34 -20.52 -10.89
C THR A 192 -26.54 -19.23 -11.09
N MET A 193 -26.30 -18.84 -12.34
CA MET A 193 -25.54 -17.63 -12.68
C MET A 193 -26.23 -16.33 -12.22
N LYS A 194 -27.57 -16.29 -12.18
CA LYS A 194 -28.31 -15.14 -11.63
C LYS A 194 -27.99 -14.93 -10.14
N ASN A 195 -27.94 -15.99 -9.35
CA ASN A 195 -27.61 -15.92 -7.93
C ASN A 195 -26.14 -15.51 -7.74
N LEU A 196 -25.22 -16.08 -8.52
CA LEU A 196 -23.81 -15.69 -8.52
C LEU A 196 -23.62 -14.18 -8.75
N ARG A 197 -24.32 -13.59 -9.74
CA ARG A 197 -24.23 -12.15 -10.03
C ARG A 197 -24.79 -11.30 -8.88
N LYS A 198 -25.93 -11.71 -8.29
CA LYS A 198 -26.52 -11.04 -7.13
C LYS A 198 -25.59 -11.09 -5.91
N THR A 199 -25.04 -12.26 -5.58
CA THR A 199 -24.14 -12.43 -4.45
C THR A 199 -22.82 -11.67 -4.65
N LYS A 200 -22.23 -11.71 -5.86
CA LYS A 200 -21.05 -10.89 -6.18
C LYS A 200 -21.30 -9.40 -5.95
N LYS A 201 -22.49 -8.90 -6.33
CA LYS A 201 -22.88 -7.50 -6.11
C LYS A 201 -23.04 -7.20 -4.61
N LEU A 202 -23.69 -8.08 -3.86
CA LEU A 202 -23.88 -7.93 -2.42
C LEU A 202 -22.55 -7.93 -1.66
N LEU A 203 -21.69 -8.91 -1.92
CA LEU A 203 -20.36 -9.01 -1.32
C LEU A 203 -19.48 -7.82 -1.69
N LYS A 204 -19.59 -7.33 -2.94
CA LYS A 204 -18.93 -6.10 -3.38
C LYS A 204 -19.34 -4.90 -2.56
N HIS A 205 -20.65 -4.66 -2.43
CA HIS A 205 -21.13 -3.52 -1.65
C HIS A 205 -20.71 -3.63 -0.18
N ARG A 206 -20.83 -4.82 0.43
CA ARG A 206 -20.42 -5.05 1.82
C ARG A 206 -18.91 -4.87 2.01
N PHE A 207 -18.09 -5.39 1.10
CA PHE A 207 -16.64 -5.20 1.17
C PHE A 207 -16.24 -3.72 1.06
N TRP A 208 -16.95 -2.96 0.24
CA TRP A 208 -16.71 -1.52 0.08
C TRP A 208 -17.14 -0.70 1.29
N THR A 209 -18.22 -1.08 1.98
CA THR A 209 -18.65 -0.39 3.20
C THR A 209 -17.70 -0.60 4.36
N GLU A 210 -17.08 -1.78 4.46
CA GLU A 210 -16.21 -2.14 5.59
C GLU A 210 -14.77 -1.63 5.45
N ILE A 211 -14.31 -1.43 4.20
CA ILE A 211 -12.92 -1.07 3.91
C ILE A 211 -12.84 0.34 3.36
N TYR A 212 -13.13 0.51 2.07
CA TYR A 212 -13.29 1.78 1.40
C TYR A 212 -13.93 1.55 0.03
N ASP A 213 -14.61 2.57 -0.49
CA ASP A 213 -15.25 2.49 -1.79
C ASP A 213 -14.20 2.30 -2.91
N GLY A 214 -14.43 1.31 -3.78
CA GLY A 214 -13.50 0.97 -4.85
C GLY A 214 -12.30 0.10 -4.43
N ALA A 215 -12.33 -0.52 -3.25
CA ALA A 215 -11.35 -1.52 -2.86
C ALA A 215 -11.23 -2.65 -3.90
N LYS A 216 -10.01 -3.17 -4.08
CA LYS A 216 -9.71 -4.19 -5.11
C LYS A 216 -10.17 -5.58 -4.65
N MET A 217 -10.88 -6.27 -5.53
CA MET A 217 -11.49 -7.56 -5.28
C MET A 217 -11.18 -8.52 -6.43
N PHE A 218 -10.85 -9.76 -6.11
CA PHE A 218 -10.59 -10.83 -7.06
C PHE A 218 -11.57 -11.97 -6.83
N TYR A 219 -12.03 -12.57 -7.92
CA TYR A 219 -13.02 -13.65 -7.90
C TYR A 219 -12.35 -14.91 -8.42
N PHE A 220 -12.26 -15.93 -7.57
CA PHE A 220 -11.63 -17.20 -7.91
C PHE A 220 -12.72 -18.22 -8.19
N SER A 221 -12.76 -18.71 -9.43
CA SER A 221 -13.88 -19.53 -9.91
C SER A 221 -13.90 -20.90 -9.26
N GLY A 222 -12.73 -21.51 -9.04
CA GLY A 222 -12.62 -22.83 -8.40
C GLY A 222 -11.17 -23.33 -8.31
N CYS A 223 -11.03 -24.58 -7.89
CA CYS A 223 -9.73 -25.25 -7.76
C CYS A 223 -9.60 -26.40 -8.75
N VAL A 224 -8.44 -26.52 -9.41
CA VAL A 224 -8.06 -27.63 -10.28
C VAL A 224 -6.76 -28.22 -9.74
N ASN A 225 -6.72 -29.54 -9.50
CA ASN A 225 -5.55 -30.25 -8.96
C ASN A 225 -5.00 -29.62 -7.66
N GLY A 226 -5.90 -29.24 -6.75
CA GLY A 226 -5.54 -28.64 -5.47
C GLY A 226 -4.93 -27.24 -5.56
N LYS A 227 -5.06 -26.55 -6.71
CA LYS A 227 -4.59 -25.17 -6.93
C LYS A 227 -5.65 -24.32 -7.62
N TYR A 228 -5.56 -23.01 -7.46
CA TYR A 228 -6.45 -22.08 -8.16
C TYR A 228 -6.08 -21.94 -9.64
N LEU A 229 -7.01 -21.44 -10.45
CA LEU A 229 -6.80 -21.22 -11.88
C LEU A 229 -5.64 -20.24 -12.11
N LYS A 230 -4.69 -20.63 -12.96
CA LYS A 230 -3.48 -19.86 -13.25
C LYS A 230 -3.77 -18.43 -13.70
N ASN A 231 -4.82 -18.21 -14.50
CA ASN A 231 -5.17 -16.88 -15.00
C ASN A 231 -5.64 -15.93 -13.89
N GLU A 232 -6.43 -16.42 -12.94
CA GLU A 232 -6.96 -15.64 -11.82
C GLU A 232 -5.83 -15.29 -10.85
N VAL A 233 -4.96 -16.27 -10.54
CA VAL A 233 -3.76 -16.06 -9.72
C VAL A 233 -2.77 -15.11 -10.42
N LYS A 234 -2.62 -15.20 -11.74
CA LYS A 234 -1.79 -14.28 -12.53
C LYS A 234 -2.29 -12.83 -12.40
N GLN A 235 -3.59 -12.60 -12.41
CA GLN A 235 -4.14 -11.26 -12.20
C GLN A 235 -3.80 -10.76 -10.79
N LEU A 236 -4.04 -11.57 -9.75
CA LEU A 236 -3.73 -11.21 -8.37
C LEU A 236 -2.24 -10.85 -8.20
N THR A 237 -1.34 -11.71 -8.67
CA THR A 237 0.12 -11.51 -8.58
C THR A 237 0.60 -10.25 -9.31
N LEU A 238 0.02 -9.92 -10.47
CA LEU A 238 0.28 -8.66 -11.17
C LEU A 238 -0.11 -7.43 -10.35
N PHE A 239 -1.24 -7.50 -9.64
CA PHE A 239 -1.65 -6.41 -8.75
C PHE A 239 -0.72 -6.29 -7.55
N VAL A 240 -0.42 -7.39 -6.84
CA VAL A 240 0.51 -7.44 -5.71
C VAL A 240 1.87 -6.83 -6.06
N SER A 241 2.40 -7.15 -7.25
CA SER A 241 3.67 -6.62 -7.74
C SER A 241 3.65 -5.09 -7.90
N ARG A 242 2.52 -4.52 -8.32
CA ARG A 242 2.34 -3.07 -8.56
C ARG A 242 1.86 -2.29 -7.34
N VAL A 243 1.54 -2.96 -6.24
CA VAL A 243 1.12 -2.28 -5.01
C VAL A 243 2.26 -1.43 -4.48
N LYS A 244 1.99 -0.14 -4.26
CA LYS A 244 2.78 0.77 -3.43
C LYS A 244 2.20 0.78 -2.02
N TYR A 245 3.03 0.73 -1.00
CA TYR A 245 2.61 0.75 0.40
C TYR A 245 2.52 2.19 0.90
N ARG A 246 1.69 2.40 1.93
CA ARG A 246 1.67 3.67 2.66
C ARG A 246 2.53 3.49 3.92
N PRO A 247 3.45 4.39 4.23
CA PRO A 247 4.18 4.33 5.50
C PRO A 247 3.21 4.51 6.67
N LEU A 248 3.25 3.58 7.62
CA LEU A 248 2.56 3.69 8.90
C LEU A 248 3.54 4.20 9.96
N VAL A 249 3.05 5.07 10.86
CA VAL A 249 3.90 5.74 11.86
C VAL A 249 4.65 4.70 12.71
N TRP A 250 3.94 3.75 13.31
CA TRP A 250 4.55 2.73 14.18
C TRP A 250 5.67 1.94 13.49
N ARG A 251 5.43 1.52 12.24
CA ARG A 251 6.40 0.73 11.45
C ARG A 251 7.60 1.54 11.00
N ASN A 252 7.47 2.86 10.85
CA ASN A 252 8.60 3.72 10.51
C ASN A 252 9.38 4.18 11.74
N THR A 253 8.81 4.10 12.95
CA THR A 253 9.48 4.53 14.18
C THR A 253 10.17 3.41 14.94
N HIS A 254 9.66 2.18 14.86
CA HIS A 254 10.17 1.05 15.66
C HIS A 254 10.86 -0.02 14.79
N PRO A 255 11.94 -0.64 15.28
CA PRO A 255 12.54 -1.81 14.65
C PRO A 255 11.70 -3.03 14.99
N TYR A 256 11.42 -3.88 14.00
CA TYR A 256 10.74 -5.16 14.23
C TYR A 256 11.27 -6.22 13.27
N LEU A 257 11.11 -7.48 13.66
CA LEU A 257 11.57 -8.63 12.89
C LEU A 257 10.45 -9.66 12.85
N VAL A 258 10.15 -10.16 11.65
CA VAL A 258 9.35 -11.38 11.48
C VAL A 258 10.35 -12.52 11.37
N VAL A 259 10.26 -13.45 12.32
CA VAL A 259 11.17 -14.59 12.44
C VAL A 259 10.89 -15.56 11.31
N ASP A 260 11.89 -15.80 10.46
CA ASP A 260 11.83 -16.80 9.40
C ASP A 260 12.28 -18.18 9.92
N ARG A 261 13.36 -18.21 10.70
CA ARG A 261 13.90 -19.42 11.35
C ARG A 261 14.29 -19.09 12.78
N HIS A 262 14.13 -20.04 13.70
CA HIS A 262 14.67 -19.95 15.06
C HIS A 262 15.48 -21.20 15.38
N GLU A 263 16.55 -21.07 16.15
CA GLU A 263 17.43 -22.16 16.59
C GLU A 263 17.74 -22.08 18.07
N ASP A 264 17.72 -23.23 18.73
CA ASP A 264 18.16 -23.34 20.11
C ASP A 264 19.68 -23.57 20.11
N LEU A 265 20.42 -22.68 20.76
CA LEU A 265 21.87 -22.73 20.89
C LEU A 265 22.32 -23.40 22.20
N THR A 266 21.37 -23.81 23.05
CA THR A 266 21.66 -24.36 24.38
C THR A 266 22.41 -25.69 24.26
N HIS A 267 23.45 -25.87 25.08
CA HIS A 267 24.21 -27.12 25.09
C HIS A 267 23.33 -28.32 25.48
N PRO A 268 23.36 -29.43 24.72
CA PRO A 268 22.53 -30.60 24.98
C PRO A 268 22.72 -31.21 26.38
N ASN A 269 23.93 -31.12 26.95
CA ASN A 269 24.21 -31.63 28.29
C ASN A 269 23.41 -30.89 29.37
N LEU A 270 23.29 -29.56 29.26
CA LEU A 270 22.49 -28.75 30.20
C LEU A 270 20.99 -29.09 30.10
N LEU A 271 20.53 -29.47 28.91
CA LEU A 271 19.15 -29.91 28.67
C LEU A 271 18.88 -31.28 29.28
N ALA A 272 19.88 -32.18 29.23
CA ALA A 272 19.80 -33.52 29.82
C ALA A 272 19.79 -33.46 31.35
N ASP A 273 20.61 -32.59 31.93
CA ASP A 273 20.68 -32.39 33.38
C ASP A 273 19.43 -31.70 33.93
N ASN A 274 18.97 -30.64 33.26
CA ASN A 274 17.80 -29.86 33.66
C ASN A 274 16.92 -29.48 32.46
N PRO A 275 15.80 -30.18 32.22
CA PRO A 275 14.90 -29.90 31.09
C PRO A 275 14.30 -28.49 31.09
N SER A 276 14.15 -27.84 32.27
CA SER A 276 13.57 -26.50 32.44
C SER A 276 14.62 -25.39 32.60
N CYS A 277 15.84 -25.60 32.10
CA CYS A 277 16.89 -24.59 32.16
C CYS A 277 16.58 -23.38 31.25
N GLU A 278 17.24 -22.26 31.52
CA GLU A 278 17.22 -21.09 30.64
C GLU A 278 17.91 -21.42 29.32
N ARG A 279 17.23 -21.14 28.21
CA ARG A 279 17.69 -21.47 26.86
C ARG A 279 18.09 -20.24 26.09
N SER A 280 19.19 -20.36 25.35
CA SER A 280 19.65 -19.31 24.43
C SER A 280 19.13 -19.62 23.03
N ILE A 281 18.33 -18.71 22.46
CA ILE A 281 17.68 -18.92 21.17
C ILE A 281 18.18 -17.88 20.17
N ALA A 282 18.61 -18.34 19.00
CA ALA A 282 18.92 -17.49 17.85
C ALA A 282 17.68 -17.32 16.97
N PHE A 283 17.35 -16.07 16.64
CA PHE A 283 16.27 -15.72 15.72
C PHE A 283 16.85 -15.17 14.42
N TYR A 284 16.42 -15.73 13.30
CA TYR A 284 16.83 -15.32 11.97
C TYR A 284 15.65 -14.71 11.22
N GLY A 285 15.87 -13.60 10.53
CA GLY A 285 14.88 -12.98 9.66
C GLY A 285 15.30 -11.60 9.19
N TYR A 286 14.46 -11.00 8.35
CA TYR A 286 14.71 -9.65 7.84
C TYR A 286 14.32 -8.59 8.86
N VAL A 287 15.25 -7.68 9.13
CA VAL A 287 15.00 -6.46 9.90
C VAL A 287 14.08 -5.53 9.11
N ARG A 288 13.02 -5.05 9.76
CA ARG A 288 12.01 -4.15 9.17
C ARG A 288 11.83 -2.92 10.05
N GLY A 289 11.36 -1.84 9.44
CA GLY A 289 11.19 -0.55 10.11
C GLY A 289 12.51 0.18 10.27
N THR A 290 12.95 0.40 11.51
CA THR A 290 14.25 1.01 11.81
C THR A 290 15.32 -0.05 12.12
N HIS A 291 16.57 0.39 12.30
CA HIS A 291 17.70 -0.48 12.62
C HIS A 291 17.67 -0.95 14.09
N PHE A 292 18.08 -2.20 14.34
CA PHE A 292 18.36 -2.68 15.69
C PHE A 292 19.72 -2.18 16.18
N ARG A 293 19.86 -2.01 17.50
CA ARG A 293 21.13 -1.70 18.17
C ARG A 293 21.41 -2.75 19.24
N LYS A 294 22.68 -3.07 19.46
CA LYS A 294 23.09 -3.96 20.56
C LYS A 294 22.63 -3.35 21.91
N GLY A 295 22.10 -4.19 22.80
CA GLY A 295 21.52 -3.75 24.07
C GLY A 295 20.13 -3.09 23.99
N THR A 296 19.44 -3.17 22.84
CA THR A 296 18.03 -2.77 22.74
C THR A 296 17.15 -3.85 23.37
N LYS A 297 16.17 -3.44 24.17
CA LYS A 297 15.11 -4.32 24.67
C LYS A 297 14.17 -4.74 23.55
N VAL A 298 13.86 -6.02 23.48
CA VAL A 298 12.91 -6.60 22.52
C VAL A 298 11.79 -7.30 23.25
N HIS A 299 10.57 -7.08 22.76
CA HIS A 299 9.40 -7.82 23.23
C HIS A 299 9.13 -8.98 22.27
N LEU A 300 9.32 -10.20 22.76
CA LEU A 300 8.89 -11.41 22.05
C LEU A 300 7.41 -11.62 22.33
N ILE A 301 6.62 -11.49 21.27
CA ILE A 301 5.17 -11.53 21.39
C ILE A 301 4.72 -12.89 21.93
N GLY A 302 3.93 -12.86 23.01
CA GLY A 302 3.44 -14.06 23.69
C GLY A 302 4.43 -14.74 24.63
N VAL A 303 5.68 -14.25 24.72
CA VAL A 303 6.71 -14.81 25.60
C VAL A 303 7.09 -13.82 26.70
N GLY A 304 7.55 -12.62 26.33
CA GLY A 304 8.01 -11.63 27.30
C GLY A 304 9.04 -10.63 26.76
N ASP A 305 9.58 -9.81 27.66
CA ASP A 305 10.62 -8.83 27.36
C ASP A 305 12.01 -9.43 27.59
N TYR A 306 12.90 -9.25 26.62
CA TYR A 306 14.25 -9.77 26.62
C TYR A 306 15.25 -8.72 26.13
N ASP A 307 16.51 -8.84 26.55
CA ASP A 307 17.62 -8.02 26.06
C ASP A 307 18.35 -8.77 24.94
N ILE A 308 18.70 -8.07 23.86
CA ILE A 308 19.48 -8.67 22.78
C ILE A 308 20.96 -8.82 23.22
N GLN A 309 21.44 -10.07 23.30
CA GLN A 309 22.84 -10.38 23.59
C GLN A 309 23.76 -10.09 22.41
N GLU A 310 23.46 -10.65 21.23
CA GLU A 310 24.28 -10.55 20.03
C GLU A 310 23.42 -10.25 18.79
N ILE A 311 23.99 -9.51 17.85
CA ILE A 311 23.38 -9.16 16.56
C ILE A 311 24.46 -9.30 15.50
N ASP A 312 24.24 -10.26 14.59
CA ASP A 312 25.09 -10.49 13.43
C ASP A 312 24.30 -10.33 12.14
N VAL A 313 24.97 -9.74 11.14
CA VAL A 313 24.42 -9.58 9.80
C VAL A 313 24.85 -10.77 8.97
N MET A 314 23.87 -11.47 8.38
CA MET A 314 24.10 -12.58 7.47
C MET A 314 23.76 -12.20 6.03
N ASP A 315 24.29 -12.97 5.09
CA ASP A 315 23.94 -12.83 3.68
C ASP A 315 22.46 -13.12 3.41
N ASP A 316 21.87 -12.36 2.50
CA ASP A 316 20.46 -12.49 2.13
C ASP A 316 20.22 -13.86 1.43
N PRO A 317 19.30 -14.72 1.94
CA PRO A 317 18.97 -15.98 1.29
C PRO A 317 18.16 -15.81 -0.02
N CYS A 318 17.57 -14.63 -0.25
CA CYS A 318 16.83 -14.28 -1.47
C CYS A 318 17.26 -12.90 -1.99
N PRO A 319 18.52 -12.78 -2.49
CA PRO A 319 19.02 -11.52 -2.99
C PRO A 319 18.23 -11.06 -4.20
N LEU A 320 18.02 -9.75 -4.29
CA LEU A 320 17.43 -9.13 -5.48
C LEU A 320 18.43 -9.21 -6.65
N PRO A 321 17.97 -9.51 -7.88
CA PRO A 321 18.86 -9.57 -9.04
C PRO A 321 19.42 -8.19 -9.41
N ASP A 322 20.69 -8.16 -9.83
CA ASP A 322 21.42 -6.92 -10.17
C ASP A 322 20.63 -5.94 -11.04
N HIS A 323 20.61 -4.68 -10.58
CA HIS A 323 19.97 -3.56 -11.27
C HIS A 323 20.65 -3.21 -12.61
N GLU A 324 21.89 -3.64 -12.83
CA GLU A 324 22.66 -3.33 -14.04
C GLU A 324 22.04 -3.92 -15.31
N LYS A 325 21.29 -5.03 -15.18
CA LYS A 325 20.60 -5.65 -16.32
C LYS A 325 19.35 -4.84 -16.68
N LYS A 326 19.44 -3.98 -17.69
CA LYS A 326 18.36 -3.13 -18.29
C LYS A 326 17.05 -3.84 -18.69
N ARG A 327 16.95 -5.17 -18.60
CA ARG A 327 15.70 -5.90 -18.89
C ARG A 327 14.65 -5.61 -17.82
N GLN A 328 13.39 -5.46 -18.20
CA GLN A 328 12.29 -5.26 -17.23
C GLN A 328 11.69 -6.58 -16.70
N THR A 329 11.97 -7.71 -17.36
CA THR A 329 11.44 -9.03 -16.99
C THR A 329 12.38 -9.74 -16.03
N LEU A 330 11.80 -10.44 -15.05
CA LEU A 330 12.53 -11.33 -14.14
C LEU A 330 12.81 -12.66 -14.85
N ASN A 331 14.04 -13.15 -14.76
CA ASN A 331 14.36 -14.47 -15.30
C ASN A 331 13.92 -15.58 -14.34
N LYS A 332 13.57 -16.76 -14.85
CA LYS A 332 13.10 -17.87 -13.98
C LYS A 332 14.15 -18.33 -12.97
N LYS A 333 15.43 -18.23 -13.32
CA LYS A 333 16.54 -18.56 -12.41
C LYS A 333 16.68 -17.56 -11.25
N GLU A 334 16.21 -16.33 -11.44
CA GLU A 334 16.27 -15.25 -10.45
C GLU A 334 15.03 -15.27 -9.52
N ALA A 335 14.04 -16.12 -9.80
CA ALA A 335 12.84 -16.28 -8.99
C ALA A 335 13.10 -17.25 -7.82
N LEU A 336 13.88 -16.78 -6.84
CA LEU A 336 14.26 -17.53 -5.65
C LEU A 336 13.08 -17.66 -4.66
N LEU A 337 13.12 -18.75 -3.89
CA LEU A 337 12.16 -19.12 -2.87
C LEU A 337 12.93 -19.45 -1.59
N TYR A 338 12.59 -18.80 -0.49
CA TYR A 338 13.10 -19.07 0.84
C TYR A 338 11.95 -19.35 1.79
N ALA A 339 11.90 -20.57 2.31
CA ALA A 339 10.84 -21.03 3.19
C ALA A 339 11.41 -22.10 4.15
N PRO A 340 12.18 -21.70 5.17
CA PRO A 340 12.96 -22.63 6.00
C PRO A 340 12.10 -23.59 6.82
N LEU A 341 10.87 -23.19 7.18
CA LEU A 341 9.93 -24.01 7.96
C LEU A 341 8.92 -24.77 7.09
N SER A 342 8.89 -24.51 5.78
CA SER A 342 7.96 -25.16 4.84
C SER A 342 8.66 -26.24 4.03
N ASN A 343 7.89 -27.25 3.61
CA ASN A 343 8.42 -28.32 2.77
C ASN A 343 8.61 -27.82 1.33
N VAL A 344 9.86 -27.53 0.96
CA VAL A 344 10.26 -27.17 -0.40
C VAL A 344 10.80 -28.41 -1.10
N GLY A 345 9.97 -29.04 -1.94
CA GLY A 345 10.35 -30.27 -2.64
C GLY A 345 10.29 -31.50 -1.73
N ALA A 346 11.39 -32.24 -1.64
CA ALA A 346 11.50 -33.49 -0.86
C ALA A 346 12.26 -33.31 0.48
N VAL A 347 12.76 -32.11 0.78
CA VAL A 347 13.48 -31.84 2.02
C VAL A 347 12.50 -31.24 3.02
N SER A 348 12.26 -31.97 4.11
CA SER A 348 11.54 -31.48 5.28
C SER A 348 12.53 -31.15 6.38
N PHE A 349 12.46 -29.93 6.89
CA PHE A 349 13.08 -29.59 8.16
C PHE A 349 12.09 -30.00 9.26
N ASP A 350 12.36 -31.12 9.91
CA ASP A 350 11.74 -31.49 11.18
C ASP A 350 12.79 -31.28 12.27
N LYS A 351 12.39 -30.68 13.39
CA LYS A 351 13.28 -30.41 14.52
C LYS A 351 12.96 -31.32 15.68
#